data_AF-A0A350I9T3-F1
#
_entry.id   AF-A0A350I9T3-F1
#
_cell.length_a   1.000
_cell.length_b   1.000
_cell.length_c   1.000
_cell.angle_alpha   90.00
_cell.angle_beta   90.00
_cell.angle_gamma   90.00
#
_symmetry.space_group_name_H-M   'P 1'
#
loop_
_entity.id
_entity.type
_entity.pdbx_description
1 polymer ?
#
loop_
_entity_poly.entity_id
_entity_poly.type
_entity_poly.pdbx_seq_one_letter_code
_entity_poly.pdbx_strand_id
1 'polypeptide(L)'
;ALTAHSPVGLSPKDYGIEPHYADITFANNDVAFTDSTGIDHEIFSEGLRKSLFNYMHGICFEYDLQEWFNFEIPQTSIAPDYIINCIESEPFPQVKSSSKIVWLGNMPTIEIYQGESKGLQVEYMQMTFHDKRSSHEISMLSDKGQWLIDNLEDLKIDEGSIMTYGQLKSSYEESLDDFTLFWFGDSMTAMREIGLLVL
;
A
#
# COMPACT_ATOMS: atom_id res chain seq x y z
N ALA A 1 25.60 1.17 21.59
CA ALA A 1 25.64 -0.27 21.28
C ALA A 1 24.59 -0.57 20.23
N LEU A 2 24.83 -1.54 19.34
CA LEU A 2 23.89 -1.93 18.28
C LEU A 2 22.96 -3.01 18.82
N THR A 3 21.65 -2.87 18.61
CA THR A 3 20.69 -3.90 19.00
C THR A 3 20.60 -5.00 17.94
N ALA A 4 20.98 -6.24 18.27
CA ALA A 4 21.17 -7.32 17.30
C ALA A 4 19.90 -7.69 16.50
N HIS A 5 18.72 -7.48 17.08
CA HIS A 5 17.43 -7.83 16.47
C HIS A 5 16.71 -6.65 15.79
N SER A 6 17.29 -5.45 15.82
CA SER A 6 16.74 -4.31 15.08
C SER A 6 17.01 -4.44 13.58
N PRO A 7 16.32 -3.67 12.72
CA PRO A 7 16.65 -3.59 11.29
C PRO A 7 18.14 -3.29 11.04
N VAL A 8 18.74 -2.43 11.87
CA VAL A 8 20.17 -2.10 11.80
C VAL A 8 21.04 -3.29 12.20
N GLY A 9 20.61 -4.12 13.16
CA GLY A 9 21.31 -5.35 13.55
C GLY A 9 21.19 -6.49 12.53
N LEU A 10 20.04 -6.60 11.86
CA LEU A 10 19.77 -7.62 10.83
C LEU A 10 20.46 -7.31 9.49
N SER A 11 20.54 -6.03 9.13
CA SER A 11 21.12 -5.56 7.87
C SER A 11 22.14 -4.42 8.08
N PRO A 12 23.23 -4.63 8.85
CA PRO A 12 24.13 -3.56 9.28
C PRO A 12 24.84 -2.85 8.12
N LYS A 13 25.10 -3.56 7.02
CA LYS A 13 25.73 -3.00 5.82
C LYS A 13 24.91 -1.87 5.18
N ASP A 14 23.59 -1.96 5.21
CA ASP A 14 22.69 -0.94 4.62
C ASP A 14 22.79 0.39 5.36
N TYR A 15 23.32 0.37 6.58
CA TYR A 15 23.48 1.52 7.46
C TYR A 15 24.96 1.92 7.65
N GLY A 16 25.89 1.33 6.90
CA GLY A 16 27.32 1.63 7.04
C GLY A 16 27.94 1.15 8.36
N ILE A 17 27.35 0.14 8.99
CA ILE A 17 27.78 -0.41 10.28
C ILE A 17 28.49 -1.75 10.07
N GLU A 18 29.60 -1.95 10.79
CA GLU A 18 30.32 -3.22 10.88
C GLU A 18 30.25 -3.75 12.33
N PRO A 19 29.42 -4.78 12.61
CA PRO A 19 29.29 -5.32 13.96
C PRO A 19 30.47 -6.22 14.34
N HIS A 20 30.93 -6.08 15.58
CA HIS A 20 31.93 -6.91 16.23
C HIS A 20 31.25 -7.99 17.05
N TYR A 21 30.98 -9.14 16.42
CA TYR A 21 30.37 -10.27 17.10
C TYR A 21 31.38 -10.95 18.02
N ALA A 22 31.01 -11.11 19.29
CA ALA A 22 31.73 -11.94 20.25
C ALA A 22 31.02 -13.31 20.37
N ASP A 23 31.76 -14.35 20.79
CA ASP A 23 31.14 -15.62 21.18
C ASP A 23 30.40 -15.42 22.52
N ILE A 24 29.07 -15.37 22.46
CA ILE A 24 28.19 -15.15 23.62
C ILE A 24 27.21 -16.31 23.75
N THR A 25 27.07 -16.85 24.97
CA THR A 25 26.25 -18.05 25.25
C THR A 25 24.87 -17.76 25.83
N PHE A 26 24.56 -16.49 26.13
CA PHE A 26 23.30 -16.10 26.76
C PHE A 26 22.55 -15.00 26.00
N ALA A 27 22.76 -13.72 26.35
CA ALA A 27 22.03 -12.60 25.75
C ALA A 27 22.97 -11.81 24.82
N ASN A 28 22.61 -11.76 23.54
CA ASN A 28 23.32 -11.00 22.51
C ASN A 28 22.51 -9.76 22.10
N ASN A 29 21.98 -9.02 23.10
CA ASN A 29 21.11 -7.88 22.81
C ASN A 29 21.88 -6.70 22.26
N ASP A 30 23.12 -6.51 22.71
CA ASP A 30 23.99 -5.38 22.37
C ASP A 30 25.28 -5.88 21.73
N VAL A 31 25.57 -5.40 20.52
CA VAL A 31 26.77 -5.74 19.74
C VAL A 31 27.62 -4.48 19.63
N ALA A 32 28.92 -4.60 19.91
CA ALA A 32 29.86 -3.53 19.61
C ALA A 32 29.99 -3.38 18.10
N PHE A 33 30.28 -2.19 17.58
CA PHE A 33 30.36 -1.98 16.13
C PHE A 33 31.32 -0.86 15.77
N THR A 34 31.77 -0.86 14.52
CA THR A 34 32.42 0.28 13.88
C THR A 34 31.40 0.96 12.98
N ASP A 35 31.32 2.29 13.05
CA ASP A 35 30.51 3.10 12.15
C ASP A 35 31.41 3.70 11.05
N SER A 36 31.07 3.49 9.78
CA SER A 36 31.81 4.05 8.63
C SER A 36 31.19 5.33 8.05
N THR A 37 30.05 5.78 8.59
CA THR A 37 29.34 6.99 8.14
C THR A 37 30.00 8.29 8.63
N GLY A 38 30.88 8.20 9.64
CA GLY A 38 31.55 9.36 10.25
C GLY A 38 30.66 10.15 11.22
N ILE A 39 29.51 9.60 11.62
CA ILE A 39 28.63 10.21 12.62
C ILE A 39 29.32 10.16 14.00
N ASP A 40 29.42 11.32 14.64
CA ASP A 40 29.79 11.40 16.05
C ASP A 40 28.54 11.12 16.91
N HIS A 41 28.47 9.92 17.49
CA HIS A 41 27.34 9.51 18.31
C HIS A 41 27.32 10.19 19.69
N GLU A 42 28.45 10.73 20.16
CA GLU A 42 28.53 11.32 21.49
C GLU A 42 27.67 12.60 21.59
N ILE A 43 27.52 13.34 20.49
CA ILE A 43 26.74 14.60 20.45
C ILE A 43 25.27 14.41 20.81
N PHE A 44 24.72 13.19 20.63
CA PHE A 44 23.32 12.89 20.96
C PHE A 44 23.12 12.44 22.42
N SER A 45 24.19 12.02 23.10
CA SER A 45 24.11 11.28 24.36
C SER A 45 23.45 12.08 25.48
N GLU A 46 23.83 13.36 25.63
CA GLU A 46 23.28 14.22 26.68
C GLU A 46 21.78 14.49 26.47
N GLY A 47 21.40 14.85 25.25
CA GLY A 47 20.01 15.14 24.89
C GLY A 47 19.10 13.93 25.09
N LEU A 48 19.54 12.75 24.66
CA LEU A 48 18.81 11.49 24.86
C LEU A 48 18.66 11.13 26.34
N ARG A 49 19.70 11.32 27.15
CA ARG A 49 19.64 11.08 28.60
C ARG A 49 18.65 12.02 29.28
N LYS A 50 18.68 13.30 28.92
CA LYS A 50 17.79 14.34 29.47
C LYS A 50 16.34 14.11 29.04
N SER A 51 16.10 13.80 27.77
CA SER A 51 14.75 13.56 27.24
C SER A 51 14.12 12.30 27.82
N LEU A 52 14.88 11.22 27.97
CA LEU A 52 14.39 10.00 28.63
C LEU A 52 14.00 10.26 30.09
N PHE A 53 14.82 11.00 30.84
CA PHE A 53 14.49 11.37 32.22
C PHE A 53 13.18 12.14 32.31
N ASN A 54 12.99 13.16 31.45
CA ASN A 54 11.78 13.98 31.44
C ASN A 54 10.55 13.17 30.97
N TYR A 55 10.71 12.32 29.96
CA TYR A 55 9.66 11.41 29.50
C TYR A 55 9.16 10.49 30.63
N MET A 56 10.08 9.90 31.40
CA MET A 56 9.74 9.03 32.54
C MET A 56 8.97 9.76 33.65
N HIS A 57 9.11 11.09 33.75
CA HIS A 57 8.39 11.92 34.72
C HIS A 57 7.15 12.61 34.12
N GLY A 58 6.87 12.38 32.83
CA GLY A 58 5.71 12.96 32.15
C GLY A 58 5.77 14.48 31.98
N ILE A 59 6.98 15.03 31.78
CA ILE A 59 7.20 16.48 31.64
C ILE A 59 7.95 16.82 30.34
N CYS A 60 7.85 18.09 29.91
CA CYS A 60 8.57 18.65 28.75
C CYS A 60 8.18 18.04 27.40
N PHE A 61 6.94 17.60 27.21
CA PHE A 61 6.47 17.11 25.90
C PHE A 61 6.30 18.23 24.87
N GLU A 62 6.09 19.45 25.37
CA GLU A 62 5.94 20.68 24.62
C GLU A 62 7.26 21.36 24.24
N TYR A 63 8.40 20.78 24.64
CA TYR A 63 9.71 21.36 24.33
C TYR A 63 10.10 21.04 22.89
N ASP A 64 10.52 22.08 22.18
CA ASP A 64 11.08 21.94 20.84
C ASP A 64 12.36 21.09 20.85
N LEU A 65 12.69 20.45 19.72
CA LEU A 65 13.84 19.53 19.63
C LEU A 65 15.17 20.21 20.00
N GLN A 66 15.24 21.51 19.75
CA GLN A 66 16.36 22.41 20.02
C GLN A 66 16.68 22.57 21.52
N GLU A 67 15.72 22.29 22.40
CA GLU A 67 15.91 22.33 23.87
C GLU A 67 16.66 21.11 24.42
N TRP A 68 16.86 20.09 23.57
CA TRP A 68 17.49 18.83 23.92
C TRP A 68 18.91 18.69 23.37
N PHE A 69 19.23 19.37 22.28
CA PHE A 69 20.50 19.19 21.56
C PHE A 69 21.17 20.53 21.27
N ASN A 70 22.49 20.60 21.51
CA ASN A 70 23.30 21.80 21.33
C ASN A 70 23.97 21.87 19.94
N PHE A 71 23.29 21.41 18.89
CA PHE A 71 23.75 21.47 17.50
C PHE A 71 22.61 21.91 16.58
N GLU A 72 22.95 22.30 15.35
CA GLU A 72 21.97 22.74 14.37
C GLU A 72 21.06 21.58 13.95
N ILE A 73 19.75 21.76 14.14
CA ILE A 73 18.74 20.77 13.80
C ILE A 73 18.10 21.13 12.47
N PRO A 74 18.10 20.23 11.47
CA PRO A 74 17.42 20.46 10.20
C PRO A 74 15.92 20.72 10.36
N GLN A 75 15.36 21.52 9.47
CA GLN A 75 13.91 21.77 9.44
C GLN A 75 13.14 20.50 9.10
N THR A 76 11.98 20.32 9.75
CA THR A 76 11.08 19.20 9.50
C THR A 76 10.57 19.21 8.06
N SER A 77 10.75 18.11 7.34
CA SER A 77 10.30 17.95 5.94
C SER A 77 8.90 17.38 5.80
N ILE A 78 8.29 16.92 6.90
CA ILE A 78 6.96 16.33 6.96
C ILE A 78 5.93 17.34 7.50
N ALA A 79 4.68 17.21 7.07
CA ALA A 79 3.62 18.10 7.50
C ALA A 79 3.28 17.88 9.00
N PRO A 80 2.87 18.93 9.75
CA PRO A 80 2.55 18.81 11.18
C PRO A 80 1.42 17.82 11.49
N ASP A 81 0.52 17.60 10.53
CA ASP A 81 -0.63 16.71 10.57
C ASP A 81 -0.35 15.33 9.95
N TYR A 82 0.91 15.02 9.61
CA TYR A 82 1.26 13.76 8.95
C TYR A 82 0.80 12.53 9.74
N ILE A 83 1.06 12.49 11.05
CA ILE A 83 0.70 11.33 11.89
C ILE A 83 -0.83 11.17 11.97
N ILE A 84 -1.57 12.27 12.17
CA ILE A 84 -3.03 12.19 12.26
C ILE A 84 -3.62 11.75 10.91
N ASN A 85 -3.10 12.27 9.79
CA ASN A 85 -3.50 11.84 8.45
C ASN A 85 -3.22 10.36 8.20
N CYS A 86 -2.11 9.80 8.71
CA CYS A 86 -1.84 8.37 8.61
C CYS A 86 -2.78 7.50 9.47
N ILE A 87 -3.27 8.02 10.58
CA ILE A 87 -4.20 7.30 11.47
C ILE A 87 -5.63 7.40 10.93
N GLU A 88 -6.02 8.57 10.44
CA GLU A 88 -7.36 8.87 9.92
C GLU A 88 -7.55 8.41 8.47
N SER A 89 -6.47 8.20 7.70
CA SER A 89 -6.58 7.64 6.36
C SER A 89 -7.29 6.29 6.42
N GLU A 90 -8.40 6.16 5.70
CA GLU A 90 -9.06 4.87 5.59
C GLU A 90 -8.06 3.85 5.03
N PRO A 91 -7.87 2.70 5.70
CA PRO A 91 -6.95 1.69 5.22
C PRO A 91 -7.36 1.28 3.81
N PHE A 92 -6.39 1.17 2.92
CA PHE A 92 -6.63 0.73 1.56
C PHE A 92 -7.47 -0.56 1.59
N PRO A 93 -8.60 -0.64 0.88
CA PRO A 93 -9.52 -1.76 1.05
C PRO A 93 -8.80 -3.06 0.71
N GLN A 94 -8.80 -4.01 1.65
CA GLN A 94 -8.20 -5.32 1.43
C GLN A 94 -9.28 -6.37 1.17
N VAL A 95 -9.19 -7.01 0.00
CA VAL A 95 -10.02 -8.17 -0.34
C VAL A 95 -9.21 -9.43 -0.08
N LYS A 96 -9.76 -10.38 0.68
CA LYS A 96 -9.10 -11.66 0.93
C LYS A 96 -9.01 -12.45 -0.37
N SER A 97 -7.88 -13.10 -0.63
CA SER A 97 -7.71 -13.93 -1.83
C SER A 97 -8.75 -15.04 -1.97
N SER A 98 -9.29 -15.53 -0.85
CA SER A 98 -10.35 -16.55 -0.82
C SER A 98 -11.77 -16.00 -1.00
N SER A 99 -11.96 -14.68 -1.06
CA SER A 99 -13.27 -14.07 -1.28
C SER A 99 -13.82 -14.47 -2.63
N LYS A 100 -15.11 -14.77 -2.70
CA LYS A 100 -15.80 -15.17 -3.93
C LYS A 100 -16.25 -13.94 -4.71
N ILE A 101 -16.03 -13.93 -6.01
CA ILE A 101 -16.50 -12.87 -6.90
C ILE A 101 -17.71 -13.38 -7.67
N VAL A 102 -18.82 -12.62 -7.61
CA VAL A 102 -20.09 -13.03 -8.22
C VAL A 102 -20.70 -11.87 -8.99
N TRP A 103 -21.09 -12.11 -10.24
CA TRP A 103 -21.82 -11.16 -11.07
C TRP A 103 -23.32 -11.49 -11.10
N LEU A 104 -24.14 -10.54 -10.65
CA LEU A 104 -25.61 -10.67 -10.63
C LEU A 104 -26.32 -9.92 -11.76
N GLY A 105 -25.59 -9.07 -12.49
CA GLY A 105 -26.15 -8.21 -13.52
C GLY A 105 -26.34 -8.91 -14.88
N ASN A 106 -26.95 -8.18 -15.81
CA ASN A 106 -27.02 -8.58 -17.21
C ASN A 106 -25.68 -8.33 -17.91
N MET A 107 -25.43 -9.02 -19.02
CA MET A 107 -24.29 -8.67 -19.87
C MET A 107 -24.54 -7.31 -20.54
N PRO A 108 -23.51 -6.47 -20.68
CA PRO A 108 -23.66 -5.15 -21.29
C PRO A 108 -23.71 -5.25 -22.81
N THR A 109 -24.19 -4.19 -23.46
CA THR A 109 -23.88 -3.93 -24.87
C THR A 109 -22.53 -3.23 -24.97
N ILE A 110 -21.76 -3.55 -26.01
CA ILE A 110 -20.38 -3.11 -26.15
C ILE A 110 -20.25 -2.20 -27.37
N GLU A 111 -19.60 -1.05 -27.19
CA GLU A 111 -19.20 -0.14 -28.26
C GLU A 111 -17.72 0.21 -28.11
N ILE A 112 -16.96 0.12 -29.20
CA ILE A 112 -15.52 0.46 -29.22
C ILE A 112 -15.35 1.79 -29.92
N TYR A 113 -14.57 2.69 -29.32
CA TYR A 113 -14.29 4.01 -29.88
C TYR A 113 -12.83 4.43 -29.66
N GLN A 114 -12.35 5.35 -30.50
CA GLN A 114 -11.02 5.92 -30.38
C GLN A 114 -11.08 7.17 -29.50
N GLY A 115 -10.19 7.26 -28.52
CA GLY A 115 -10.05 8.40 -27.63
C GLY A 115 -8.60 8.85 -27.51
N GLU A 116 -8.37 9.87 -26.69
CA GLU A 116 -7.03 10.39 -26.42
C GLU A 116 -6.69 10.26 -24.94
N SER A 117 -5.55 9.68 -24.64
CA SER A 117 -5.01 9.59 -23.28
C SER A 117 -3.54 9.96 -23.29
N LYS A 118 -3.16 10.95 -22.47
CA LYS A 118 -1.79 11.47 -22.40
C LYS A 118 -1.19 11.85 -23.77
N GLY A 119 -2.02 12.37 -24.69
CA GLY A 119 -1.59 12.76 -26.03
C GLY A 119 -1.46 11.61 -27.05
N LEU A 120 -1.80 10.38 -26.66
CA LEU A 120 -1.78 9.21 -27.53
C LEU A 120 -3.21 8.79 -27.88
N GLN A 121 -3.40 8.38 -29.14
CA GLN A 121 -4.65 7.74 -29.57
C GLN A 121 -4.71 6.35 -28.95
N VAL A 122 -5.76 6.10 -28.17
CA VAL A 122 -5.98 4.83 -27.47
C VAL A 122 -7.42 4.38 -27.72
N GLU A 123 -7.60 3.07 -27.79
CA GLU A 123 -8.90 2.48 -27.99
C GLU A 123 -9.60 2.25 -26.65
N TYR A 124 -10.85 2.68 -26.56
CA TYR A 124 -11.72 2.52 -25.41
C TYR A 124 -12.88 1.59 -25.74
N MET A 125 -13.32 0.85 -24.73
CA MET A 125 -14.52 0.05 -24.75
C MET A 125 -15.55 0.65 -23.78
N GLN A 126 -16.70 1.03 -24.33
CA GLN A 126 -17.88 1.42 -23.58
C GLN A 126 -18.81 0.21 -23.41
N MET A 127 -19.15 -0.07 -22.15
CA MET A 127 -20.09 -1.11 -21.76
C MET A 127 -21.35 -0.46 -21.19
N THR A 128 -22.49 -0.70 -21.82
CA THR A 128 -23.79 -0.20 -21.34
C THR A 128 -24.57 -1.34 -20.71
N PHE A 129 -24.76 -1.26 -19.40
CA PHE A 129 -25.52 -2.22 -18.61
C PHE A 129 -26.96 -1.74 -18.46
N HIS A 130 -27.92 -2.56 -18.88
CA HIS A 130 -29.34 -2.27 -18.74
C HIS A 130 -29.95 -3.01 -17.56
N ASP A 131 -30.58 -2.25 -16.67
CA ASP A 131 -31.42 -2.76 -15.59
C ASP A 131 -32.90 -2.37 -15.82
N LYS A 132 -33.81 -2.78 -14.93
CA LYS A 132 -35.26 -2.52 -15.09
C LYS A 132 -35.66 -1.05 -14.91
N ARG A 133 -34.78 -0.22 -14.36
CA ARG A 133 -35.02 1.16 -13.88
C ARG A 133 -34.06 2.19 -14.49
N SER A 134 -32.87 1.77 -14.91
CA SER A 134 -31.78 2.63 -15.38
C SER A 134 -30.85 1.90 -16.35
N SER A 135 -29.99 2.67 -17.01
CA SER A 135 -28.86 2.17 -17.78
C SER A 135 -27.60 2.81 -17.24
N HIS A 136 -26.53 2.02 -17.13
CA HIS A 136 -25.24 2.46 -16.59
C HIS A 136 -24.18 2.27 -17.66
N GLU A 137 -23.39 3.30 -17.91
CA GLU A 137 -22.31 3.29 -18.90
C GLU A 137 -20.97 3.28 -18.18
N ILE A 138 -20.13 2.29 -18.50
CA ILE A 138 -18.77 2.17 -17.97
C ILE A 138 -17.83 2.14 -19.15
N SER A 139 -16.87 3.07 -19.17
CA SER A 139 -15.81 3.11 -20.18
C SER A 139 -14.45 2.81 -19.55
N MET A 140 -13.63 2.06 -20.26
CA MET A 140 -12.23 1.76 -19.92
C MET A 140 -11.43 1.42 -21.18
N LEU A 141 -10.12 1.25 -21.05
CA LEU A 141 -9.28 0.79 -22.16
C LEU A 141 -9.79 -0.56 -22.70
N SER A 142 -9.74 -0.72 -24.03
CA SER A 142 -10.34 -1.89 -24.70
C SER A 142 -9.79 -3.23 -24.20
N ASP A 143 -8.50 -3.31 -23.90
CA ASP A 143 -7.85 -4.51 -23.38
C ASP A 143 -8.41 -4.95 -22.01
N LYS A 144 -8.59 -3.99 -21.09
CA LYS A 144 -9.20 -4.21 -19.78
C LYS A 144 -10.68 -4.53 -19.88
N GLY A 145 -11.39 -3.84 -20.78
CA GLY A 145 -12.81 -4.09 -21.04
C GLY A 145 -13.04 -5.49 -21.59
N GLN A 146 -12.22 -5.91 -22.56
CA GLN A 146 -12.31 -7.24 -23.15
C GLN A 146 -12.05 -8.33 -22.11
N TRP A 147 -10.95 -8.20 -21.34
CA TRP A 147 -10.66 -9.15 -20.25
C TRP A 147 -11.81 -9.23 -19.24
N LEU A 148 -12.41 -8.08 -18.89
CA LEU A 148 -13.53 -8.05 -17.95
C LEU A 148 -14.71 -8.82 -18.51
N ILE A 149 -15.11 -8.59 -19.75
CA ILE A 149 -16.24 -9.28 -20.40
C ILE A 149 -16.01 -10.79 -20.48
N ASP A 150 -14.81 -11.20 -20.87
CA ASP A 150 -14.45 -12.61 -21.00
C ASP A 150 -14.57 -13.35 -19.65
N ASN A 151 -14.20 -12.69 -18.55
CA ASN A 151 -14.33 -13.25 -17.21
C ASN A 151 -15.72 -13.05 -16.61
N LEU A 152 -16.47 -12.02 -17.02
CA LEU A 152 -17.77 -11.68 -16.43
C LEU A 152 -18.81 -12.78 -16.62
N GLU A 153 -18.70 -13.54 -17.72
CA GLU A 153 -19.54 -14.71 -17.97
C GLU A 153 -19.26 -15.83 -16.95
N ASP A 154 -17.99 -16.11 -16.65
CA ASP A 154 -17.55 -17.09 -15.65
C ASP A 154 -17.88 -16.67 -14.21
N LEU A 155 -18.09 -15.37 -13.97
CA LEU A 155 -18.48 -14.83 -12.66
C LEU A 155 -19.99 -14.98 -12.37
N LYS A 156 -20.80 -15.41 -13.34
CA LYS A 156 -22.23 -15.67 -13.10
C LYS A 156 -22.42 -16.89 -12.20
N ILE A 157 -23.56 -16.91 -11.51
CA ILE A 157 -23.95 -18.08 -10.71
C ILE A 157 -24.37 -19.21 -11.66
N ASP A 158 -23.45 -20.15 -11.90
CA ASP A 158 -23.73 -21.42 -12.56
C ASP A 158 -23.23 -22.61 -11.71
N GLU A 159 -23.69 -23.83 -11.99
CA GLU A 159 -23.47 -25.04 -11.18
C GLU A 159 -21.99 -25.47 -11.06
N GLY A 160 -21.06 -24.81 -11.76
CA GLY A 160 -19.69 -25.31 -11.99
C GLY A 160 -18.58 -24.81 -11.06
N SER A 161 -18.48 -23.51 -10.76
CA SER A 161 -17.42 -22.96 -9.89
C SER A 161 -17.59 -21.45 -9.73
N ILE A 162 -17.50 -20.93 -8.51
CA ILE A 162 -17.42 -19.48 -8.26
C ILE A 162 -15.95 -19.10 -8.16
N MET A 163 -15.49 -18.19 -9.01
CA MET A 163 -14.10 -17.71 -9.00
C MET A 163 -13.80 -16.91 -7.73
N THR A 164 -12.60 -17.11 -7.19
CA THR A 164 -12.10 -16.32 -6.05
C THR A 164 -11.37 -15.06 -6.51
N TYR A 165 -11.28 -14.06 -5.65
CA TYR A 165 -10.51 -12.84 -5.90
C TYR A 165 -9.05 -13.15 -6.25
N GLY A 166 -8.44 -14.13 -5.59
CA GLY A 166 -7.07 -14.55 -5.89
C GLY A 166 -6.94 -15.12 -7.31
N GLN A 167 -7.87 -15.96 -7.75
CA GLN A 167 -7.87 -16.52 -9.10
C GLN A 167 -8.12 -15.45 -10.16
N LEU A 168 -9.11 -14.56 -9.92
CA LEU A 168 -9.43 -13.47 -10.82
C LEU A 168 -8.23 -12.51 -10.97
N LYS A 169 -7.58 -12.18 -9.84
CA LYS A 169 -6.36 -11.37 -9.82
C LYS A 169 -5.25 -12.00 -10.66
N SER A 170 -4.96 -13.30 -10.44
CA SER A 170 -3.92 -14.00 -11.21
C SER A 170 -4.22 -14.02 -12.70
N SER A 171 -5.48 -14.25 -13.10
CA SER A 171 -5.88 -14.22 -14.51
C SER A 171 -5.70 -12.83 -15.15
N TYR A 172 -5.92 -11.75 -14.39
CA TYR A 172 -5.66 -10.39 -14.88
C TYR A 172 -4.17 -10.15 -15.12
N GLU A 173 -3.35 -10.44 -14.10
CA GLU A 173 -1.91 -10.16 -14.11
C GLU A 173 -1.10 -11.07 -15.06
N GLU A 174 -1.73 -12.09 -15.65
CA GLU A 174 -1.14 -12.90 -16.72
C GLU A 174 -1.08 -12.16 -18.07
N SER A 175 -2.03 -11.25 -18.32
CA SER A 175 -2.17 -10.56 -19.62
C SER A 175 -2.12 -9.03 -19.52
N LEU A 176 -2.33 -8.48 -18.33
CA LEU A 176 -2.40 -7.06 -18.03
C LEU A 176 -1.51 -6.70 -16.83
N ASP A 177 -1.38 -5.39 -16.57
CA ASP A 177 -0.56 -4.87 -15.48
C ASP A 177 -1.24 -5.03 -14.09
N ASP A 178 -0.99 -4.10 -13.17
CA ASP A 178 -1.46 -4.14 -11.78
C ASP A 178 -2.99 -4.24 -11.65
N PHE A 179 -3.45 -5.39 -11.16
CA PHE A 179 -4.87 -5.64 -10.90
C PHE A 179 -5.45 -4.72 -9.82
N THR A 180 -4.63 -4.30 -8.85
CA THR A 180 -5.06 -3.45 -7.73
C THR A 180 -5.60 -2.12 -8.25
N LEU A 181 -4.86 -1.48 -9.17
CA LEU A 181 -5.25 -0.19 -9.74
C LEU A 181 -6.53 -0.31 -10.58
N PHE A 182 -6.70 -1.43 -11.28
CA PHE A 182 -7.93 -1.73 -12.01
C PHE A 182 -9.12 -1.99 -11.06
N TRP A 183 -8.93 -2.88 -10.07
CA TRP A 183 -9.99 -3.34 -9.19
C TRP A 183 -10.53 -2.23 -8.29
N PHE A 184 -9.67 -1.34 -7.80
CA PHE A 184 -10.08 -0.21 -6.95
C PHE A 184 -10.36 1.08 -7.73
N GLY A 185 -10.34 1.02 -9.06
CA GLY A 185 -10.70 2.15 -9.92
C GLY A 185 -12.21 2.38 -10.01
N ASP A 186 -12.60 3.58 -10.45
CA ASP A 186 -13.99 4.05 -10.52
C ASP A 186 -14.89 3.12 -11.34
N SER A 187 -14.39 2.59 -12.46
CA SER A 187 -15.14 1.66 -13.31
C SER A 187 -15.55 0.39 -12.55
N MET A 188 -14.68 -0.15 -11.70
CA MET A 188 -14.99 -1.35 -10.92
C MET A 188 -15.84 -1.02 -9.69
N THR A 189 -15.75 0.20 -9.16
CA THR A 189 -16.71 0.70 -8.16
C THR A 189 -18.12 0.76 -8.75
N ALA A 190 -18.27 1.31 -9.96
CA ALA A 190 -19.54 1.29 -10.68
C ALA A 190 -20.05 -0.14 -10.95
N MET A 191 -19.17 -1.07 -11.32
CA MET A 191 -19.55 -2.50 -11.46
C MET A 191 -20.16 -3.07 -10.16
N ARG A 192 -19.61 -2.70 -8.99
CA ARG A 192 -20.15 -3.15 -7.69
C ARG A 192 -21.53 -2.57 -7.40
N GLU A 193 -21.78 -1.33 -7.80
CA GLU A 193 -23.10 -0.70 -7.68
C GLU A 193 -24.15 -1.37 -8.58
N ILE A 194 -23.74 -1.88 -9.74
CA ILE A 194 -24.64 -2.55 -10.70
C ILE A 194 -24.95 -3.99 -10.28
N GLY A 195 -23.98 -4.72 -9.71
CA GLY A 195 -24.22 -6.10 -9.28
C GLY A 195 -23.00 -7.01 -9.10
N LEU A 196 -21.77 -6.47 -9.11
CA LEU A 196 -20.57 -7.24 -8.82
C LEU A 196 -20.37 -7.36 -7.31
N LEU A 197 -20.47 -8.57 -6.78
CA LEU A 197 -20.35 -8.85 -5.36
C LEU A 197 -19.00 -9.47 -5.01
N VAL A 198 -18.52 -9.13 -3.83
CA VAL A 198 -17.34 -9.71 -3.18
C VAL A 198 -17.80 -10.35 -1.87
N LEU A 199 -17.73 -11.68 -1.76
CA LEU A 199 -18.30 -12.47 -0.66
C LEU A 199 -17.23 -13.22 0.14
#